data_AF-A0A955V1J6-F1
#
_entry.id   AF-A0A955V1J6-F1
#
_cell.length_a   1.000
_cell.length_b   1.000
_cell.length_c   1.000
_cell.angle_alpha   90.00
_cell.angle_beta   90.00
_cell.angle_gamma   90.00
#
_symmetry.space_group_name_H-M   'P 1'
#
loop_
_entity.id
_entity.type
_entity.pdbx_description
1 polymer ?
#
loop_
_entity_poly.entity_id
_entity_poly.type
_entity_poly.pdbx_seq_one_letter_code
_entity_poly.pdbx_strand_id
1 'polypeptide(L)'
;DTGQSEASASAALFPVPAAPLVSAEAAGTAVDPDALVAGFERLAARFPAVWVEGAGGLLVPIAEGFTYADLAARLRLPVLVVVGSRLGCLNHALLTLAELAHRGLPILGYVVNELPPAAGAGTAAPESAPHALATNRATLARFAHAPDLGALPAVPAHACSDLGHLASLAERSLCVTDVERALAGAERAA
;
A
#
# COMPACT_ATOMS: atom_id res chain seq x y z
N ASP A 1 0.37 8.61 -23.11
CA ASP A 1 0.94 7.74 -24.16
C ASP A 1 2.46 7.81 -24.08
N THR A 2 3.01 7.22 -23.02
CA THR A 2 4.43 6.89 -22.93
C THR A 2 4.47 5.39 -23.15
N GLY A 3 5.09 4.91 -24.24
CA GLY A 3 5.15 3.49 -24.60
C GLY A 3 5.96 2.61 -23.64
N GLN A 4 5.86 2.83 -22.32
CA GLN A 4 6.37 1.92 -21.31
C GLN A 4 5.44 0.72 -21.23
N SER A 5 5.98 -0.45 -21.57
CA SER A 5 5.35 -1.74 -21.33
C SER A 5 5.17 -1.92 -19.82
N GLU A 6 3.98 -1.62 -19.30
CA GLU A 6 3.58 -2.04 -17.96
C GLU A 6 3.53 -3.58 -17.93
N ALA A 7 4.19 -4.17 -16.94
CA ALA A 7 4.19 -5.61 -16.73
C ALA A 7 3.86 -5.90 -15.27
N SER A 8 2.81 -6.69 -15.04
CA SER A 8 2.46 -7.20 -13.72
C SER A 8 2.93 -8.65 -13.59
N ALA A 9 3.46 -9.00 -12.43
CA ALA A 9 3.88 -10.36 -12.11
C ALA A 9 3.47 -10.70 -10.68
N SER A 10 2.73 -11.80 -10.52
CA SER A 10 2.41 -12.36 -9.20
C SER A 10 3.36 -13.50 -8.90
N ALA A 11 4.05 -13.44 -7.76
CA ALA A 11 4.98 -14.49 -7.36
C ALA A 11 4.25 -15.80 -6.98
N ALA A 12 3.03 -15.69 -6.45
CA ALA A 12 2.14 -16.81 -6.17
C ALA A 12 0.68 -16.38 -6.32
N LEU A 13 -0.19 -17.30 -6.75
CA LEU A 13 -1.64 -17.10 -6.84
C LEU A 13 -2.34 -18.30 -6.21
N PHE A 14 -3.26 -18.02 -5.28
CA PHE A 14 -4.00 -19.05 -4.56
C PHE A 14 -5.52 -18.83 -4.72
N PRO A 15 -6.33 -19.90 -4.69
CA PRO A 15 -7.77 -19.81 -4.94
C PRO A 15 -8.56 -19.28 -3.74
N VAL A 16 -7.99 -19.32 -2.53
CA VAL A 16 -8.66 -18.91 -1.30
C VAL A 16 -8.42 -17.42 -1.03
N PRO A 17 -9.46 -16.60 -0.84
CA PRO A 17 -9.33 -15.18 -0.48
C PRO A 17 -9.02 -15.03 1.01
N ALA A 18 -7.79 -15.35 1.41
CA ALA A 18 -7.28 -15.23 2.77
C ALA A 18 -5.85 -14.65 2.78
N ALA A 19 -5.26 -14.50 3.97
CA ALA A 19 -3.85 -14.13 4.09
C ALA A 19 -2.95 -15.12 3.32
N PRO A 20 -1.83 -14.68 2.72
CA PRO A 20 -1.04 -15.55 1.84
C PRO A 20 -0.59 -16.86 2.49
N LEU A 21 -0.16 -16.82 3.76
CA LEU A 21 0.18 -18.04 4.50
C LEU A 21 -1.00 -19.04 4.53
N VAL A 22 -2.17 -18.57 4.95
CA VAL A 22 -3.39 -19.39 5.05
C VAL A 22 -3.82 -19.93 3.69
N SER A 23 -3.74 -19.10 2.64
CA SER A 23 -4.10 -19.50 1.29
C SER A 23 -3.13 -20.53 0.69
N ALA A 24 -1.83 -20.43 1.00
CA ALA A 24 -0.82 -21.40 0.60
C ALA A 24 -1.04 -22.74 1.32
N GLU A 25 -1.25 -22.72 2.63
CA GLU A 25 -1.56 -23.91 3.44
C GLU A 25 -2.82 -24.63 2.94
N ALA A 26 -3.88 -23.88 2.64
CA ALA A 26 -5.11 -24.44 2.08
C ALA A 26 -4.92 -25.08 0.69
N ALA A 27 -3.91 -24.64 -0.07
CA ALA A 27 -3.51 -25.23 -1.34
C ALA A 27 -2.47 -26.37 -1.18
N GLY A 28 -2.12 -26.75 0.06
CA GLY A 28 -1.14 -27.81 0.33
C GLY A 28 0.29 -27.44 -0.07
N THR A 29 0.61 -26.15 -0.09
CA THR A 29 1.92 -25.61 -0.49
C THR A 29 2.41 -24.55 0.50
N ALA A 30 3.59 -24.01 0.29
CA ALA A 30 4.15 -22.90 1.05
C ALA A 30 4.72 -21.83 0.11
N VAL A 31 4.69 -20.58 0.56
CA VAL A 31 5.41 -19.49 -0.12
C VAL A 31 6.87 -19.54 0.32
N ASP A 32 7.80 -19.57 -0.63
CA ASP A 32 9.23 -19.46 -0.37
C ASP A 32 9.66 -17.98 -0.39
N PRO A 33 10.06 -17.40 0.76
CA PRO A 33 10.53 -16.02 0.82
C PRO A 33 11.74 -15.73 -0.09
N ASP A 34 12.63 -16.70 -0.30
CA ASP A 34 13.83 -16.51 -1.13
C ASP A 34 13.44 -16.41 -2.61
N ALA A 35 12.43 -17.18 -3.04
CA ALA A 35 11.86 -17.07 -4.38
C ALA A 35 11.22 -15.70 -4.64
N LEU A 36 10.60 -15.08 -3.63
CA LEU A 36 10.05 -13.72 -3.73
C LEU A 36 11.17 -12.70 -3.97
N VAL A 37 12.25 -12.79 -3.18
CA VAL A 37 13.42 -11.90 -3.30
C VAL A 37 14.06 -12.03 -4.67
N ALA A 38 14.34 -13.26 -5.10
CA ALA A 38 14.90 -13.52 -6.42
C ALA A 38 13.96 -13.03 -7.55
N GLY A 39 12.65 -13.13 -7.36
CA GLY A 39 11.64 -12.58 -8.27
C GLY A 39 11.74 -11.07 -8.43
N PHE A 40 11.81 -10.36 -7.30
CA PHE A 40 12.01 -8.92 -7.28
C PHE A 40 13.32 -8.52 -7.97
N GLU A 41 14.44 -9.17 -7.64
CA GLU A 41 15.75 -8.84 -8.23
C GLU A 41 15.77 -9.00 -9.76
N ARG A 42 15.11 -10.05 -10.28
CA ARG A 42 14.97 -10.23 -11.74
C ARG A 42 14.16 -9.11 -12.39
N LEU A 43 13.13 -8.62 -11.73
CA LEU A 43 12.32 -7.50 -12.23
C LEU A 43 13.12 -6.19 -12.13
N ALA A 44 13.78 -5.94 -11.00
CA ALA A 44 14.61 -4.76 -10.77
C ALA A 44 15.77 -4.65 -11.78
N ALA A 45 16.31 -5.78 -12.24
CA ALA A 45 17.33 -5.80 -13.29
C ALA A 45 16.79 -5.44 -14.70
N ARG A 46 15.47 -5.51 -14.92
CA ARG A 46 14.84 -5.35 -16.24
C ARG A 46 14.05 -4.06 -16.39
N PHE A 47 13.52 -3.52 -15.29
CA PHE A 47 12.65 -2.35 -15.31
C PHE A 47 13.29 -1.19 -14.54
N PRO A 48 13.09 0.06 -15.00
CA PRO A 48 13.66 1.24 -14.35
C PRO A 48 13.02 1.53 -12.99
N ALA A 49 11.81 1.02 -12.75
CA ALA A 49 11.10 1.11 -11.48
C ALA A 49 10.30 -0.17 -11.26
N VAL A 50 10.26 -0.65 -10.01
CA VAL A 50 9.48 -1.83 -9.61
C VAL A 50 8.69 -1.47 -8.36
N TRP A 51 7.38 -1.68 -8.42
CA TRP A 51 6.48 -1.53 -7.29
C TRP A 51 6.15 -2.90 -6.73
N VAL A 52 6.21 -3.03 -5.40
CA VAL A 52 5.82 -4.25 -4.69
C VAL A 52 4.54 -3.96 -3.92
N GLU A 53 3.44 -4.53 -4.38
CA GLU A 53 2.17 -4.51 -3.66
C GLU A 53 2.07 -5.72 -2.74
N GLY A 54 1.74 -5.49 -1.47
CA GLY A 54 1.42 -6.56 -0.53
C GLY A 54 -0.07 -6.91 -0.56
N ALA A 55 -0.42 -8.10 -0.08
CA ALA A 55 -1.81 -8.50 0.14
C ALA A 55 -2.22 -8.33 1.61
N GLY A 56 -2.96 -7.26 1.91
CA GLY A 56 -3.45 -6.94 3.25
C GLY A 56 -2.59 -5.90 3.98
N GLY A 57 -2.44 -6.05 5.30
CA GLY A 57 -1.67 -5.14 6.14
C GLY A 57 -0.18 -5.48 6.24
N LEU A 58 0.60 -4.55 6.80
CA LEU A 58 2.06 -4.66 6.93
C LEU A 58 2.55 -5.94 7.64
N LEU A 59 1.85 -6.37 8.69
CA LEU A 59 2.20 -7.56 9.48
C LEU A 59 1.45 -8.83 9.03
N VAL A 60 0.81 -8.81 7.86
CA VAL A 60 0.18 -10.02 7.32
C VAL A 60 1.28 -11.06 7.01
N PRO A 61 1.13 -12.31 7.50
CA PRO A 61 2.12 -13.36 7.26
C PRO A 61 2.04 -13.86 5.82
N ILE A 62 3.22 -13.92 5.19
CA ILE A 62 3.44 -14.48 3.86
C ILE A 62 3.85 -15.95 3.98
N ALA A 63 4.74 -16.23 4.93
CA ALA A 63 5.23 -17.54 5.31
C ALA A 63 5.39 -17.61 6.84
N GLU A 64 5.72 -18.77 7.38
CA GLU A 64 5.95 -18.93 8.83
C GLU A 64 7.07 -18.00 9.31
N GLY A 65 6.76 -17.15 10.29
CA GLY A 65 7.70 -16.15 10.82
C GLY A 65 8.12 -15.05 9.84
N PHE A 66 7.43 -14.89 8.70
CA PHE A 66 7.80 -13.93 7.66
C PHE A 66 6.59 -13.13 7.14
N THR A 67 6.62 -11.82 7.34
CA THR A 67 5.55 -10.87 7.00
C THR A 67 5.94 -9.91 5.87
N TYR A 68 5.02 -9.05 5.42
CA TYR A 68 5.36 -7.98 4.48
C TYR A 68 6.37 -6.97 5.04
N ALA A 69 6.41 -6.74 6.36
CA ALA A 69 7.45 -5.94 6.99
C ALA A 69 8.83 -6.58 6.81
N ASP A 70 8.92 -7.91 6.94
CA ASP A 70 10.18 -8.64 6.78
C ASP A 70 10.62 -8.66 5.31
N LEU A 71 9.66 -8.78 4.38
CA LEU A 71 9.93 -8.66 2.95
C LEU A 71 10.47 -7.27 2.59
N ALA A 72 9.82 -6.20 3.07
CA ALA A 72 10.27 -4.83 2.84
C ALA A 72 11.69 -4.60 3.39
N ALA A 73 11.98 -5.11 4.59
CA ALA A 73 13.31 -5.07 5.19
C ALA A 73 14.34 -5.81 4.35
N ARG A 74 14.01 -7.04 3.93
CA ARG A 74 14.91 -7.89 3.15
C ARG A 74 15.23 -7.32 1.77
N LEU A 75 14.26 -6.65 1.15
CA LEU A 75 14.44 -5.96 -0.13
C LEU A 75 15.03 -4.54 0.02
N ARG A 76 15.20 -4.05 1.26
CA ARG A 76 15.61 -2.67 1.57
C ARG A 76 14.72 -1.62 0.87
N LEU A 77 13.42 -1.92 0.76
CA LEU A 77 12.49 -1.04 0.07
C LEU A 77 11.90 -0.01 1.04
N PRO A 78 11.78 1.26 0.62
CA PRO A 78 11.03 2.23 1.36
C PRO A 78 9.52 1.94 1.20
N VAL A 79 8.71 2.22 2.23
CA VAL A 79 7.30 1.83 2.30
C VAL A 79 6.38 3.05 2.13
N LEU A 80 5.42 2.93 1.21
CA LEU A 80 4.28 3.83 1.07
C LEU A 80 3.06 3.23 1.78
N VAL A 81 2.46 3.98 2.71
CA VAL A 81 1.28 3.52 3.46
C VAL A 81 -0.01 4.05 2.83
N VAL A 82 -0.91 3.17 2.39
CA VAL A 82 -2.25 3.56 1.90
C VAL A 82 -3.27 3.42 3.03
N VAL A 83 -3.91 4.52 3.39
CA VAL A 83 -4.89 4.59 4.49
C VAL A 83 -6.29 4.75 3.93
N GLY A 84 -7.08 3.68 3.93
CA GLY A 84 -8.51 3.77 3.61
C GLY A 84 -9.24 4.64 4.64
N SER A 85 -9.79 5.77 4.22
CA SER A 85 -10.44 6.75 5.09
C SER A 85 -11.80 6.24 5.55
N ARG A 86 -11.85 5.78 6.80
CA ARG A 86 -13.03 5.24 7.48
C ARG A 86 -12.83 5.35 8.98
N LEU A 87 -13.89 5.11 9.76
CA LEU A 87 -13.75 5.05 11.21
C LEU A 87 -12.73 3.97 11.61
N GLY A 88 -11.83 4.32 12.53
CA GLY A 88 -10.73 3.47 13.00
C GLY A 88 -9.45 3.55 12.15
N CYS A 89 -9.44 4.25 11.00
CA CYS A 89 -8.25 4.32 10.15
C CYS A 89 -7.08 5.05 10.83
N LEU A 90 -7.36 6.02 11.71
CA LEU A 90 -6.32 6.74 12.47
C LEU A 90 -5.47 5.78 13.30
N ASN A 91 -6.10 4.89 14.05
CA ASN A 91 -5.41 3.89 14.86
C ASN A 91 -4.57 2.97 13.97
N HIS A 92 -5.15 2.40 12.91
CA HIS A 92 -4.42 1.49 12.03
C HIS A 92 -3.24 2.17 11.35
N ALA A 93 -3.40 3.40 10.86
CA ALA A 93 -2.33 4.14 10.22
C ALA A 93 -1.19 4.45 11.21
N LEU A 94 -1.52 4.97 12.40
CA LEU A 94 -0.50 5.30 13.41
C LEU A 94 0.24 4.06 13.92
N LEU A 95 -0.45 2.94 14.15
CA LEU A 95 0.19 1.66 14.50
C LEU A 95 1.09 1.15 13.37
N THR A 96 0.65 1.24 12.12
CA THR A 96 1.44 0.82 10.95
C THR A 96 2.71 1.66 10.82
N LEU A 97 2.60 2.98 10.94
CA LEU A 97 3.73 3.91 10.87
C LEU A 97 4.70 3.71 12.04
N ALA A 98 4.18 3.47 13.24
CA ALA A 98 5.00 3.19 14.41
C ALA A 98 5.79 1.89 14.25
N GLU A 99 5.19 0.84 13.67
CA GLU A 99 5.87 -0.43 13.41
C GLU A 99 6.98 -0.28 12.36
N LEU A 100 6.72 0.47 11.27
CA LEU A 100 7.75 0.78 10.27
C LEU A 100 8.93 1.51 10.91
N ALA A 101 8.65 2.54 11.72
CA ALA A 101 9.67 3.30 12.43
C ALA A 101 10.44 2.43 13.44
N HIS A 102 9.74 1.56 14.18
CA HIS A 102 10.34 0.64 15.15
C HIS A 102 11.33 -0.33 14.48
N ARG A 103 11.01 -0.78 13.26
CA ARG A 103 11.89 -1.64 12.45
C ARG A 103 12.99 -0.88 11.69
N GLY A 104 13.03 0.45 11.78
CA GLY A 104 13.95 1.28 11.01
C GLY A 104 13.69 1.25 9.50
N LEU A 105 12.47 0.88 9.08
CA LEU A 105 12.11 0.85 7.66
C LEU A 105 11.89 2.28 7.15
N PRO A 106 12.47 2.66 6.00
CA PRO A 106 12.24 3.99 5.44
C PRO A 106 10.77 4.15 5.07
N ILE A 107 10.14 5.23 5.54
CA ILE A 107 8.75 5.55 5.24
C ILE A 107 8.74 6.64 4.17
N LEU A 108 8.24 6.33 2.96
CA LEU A 108 8.06 7.32 1.90
C LEU A 108 7.01 8.37 2.30
N GLY A 109 5.98 7.91 3.00
CA GLY A 109 4.86 8.71 3.45
C GLY A 109 3.59 7.89 3.48
N TYR A 110 2.46 8.57 3.61
CA TYR A 110 1.14 7.97 3.54
C TYR A 110 0.23 8.72 2.58
N VAL A 111 -0.70 7.98 1.97
CA VAL A 111 -1.79 8.49 1.14
C VAL A 111 -3.11 8.13 1.80
N VAL A 112 -4.01 9.10 1.91
CA VAL A 112 -5.38 8.83 2.36
C VAL A 112 -6.23 8.46 1.16
N ASN A 113 -6.82 7.27 1.15
CA ASN A 113 -7.71 6.83 0.09
C ASN A 113 -9.16 6.93 0.54
N GLU A 114 -9.95 7.81 -0.07
CA GLU A 114 -11.39 7.88 0.17
C GLU A 114 -12.07 6.64 -0.38
N LEU A 115 -12.89 5.99 0.44
CA LEU A 115 -13.58 4.79 0.06
C LEU A 115 -14.98 5.14 -0.48
N PRO A 116 -15.43 4.50 -1.57
CA PRO A 116 -16.81 4.61 -1.97
C PRO A 116 -17.73 4.12 -0.83
N PRO A 117 -18.97 4.64 -0.74
CA PRO A 117 -19.95 4.17 0.23
C PRO A 117 -20.11 2.65 0.11
N ALA A 118 -20.07 1.92 1.23
CA ALA A 118 -20.18 0.48 1.21
C ALA A 118 -21.53 0.05 0.59
N ALA A 119 -21.49 -0.72 -0.49
CA ALA A 119 -22.69 -1.32 -1.07
C ALA A 119 -23.25 -2.35 -0.06
N GLY A 120 -24.42 -2.07 0.52
CA GLY A 120 -25.11 -2.98 1.43
C GLY A 120 -25.06 -2.61 2.92
N ALA A 121 -24.52 -1.45 3.30
CA ALA A 121 -24.77 -0.90 4.64
C ALA A 121 -26.23 -0.44 4.73
N GLY A 122 -27.13 -1.36 5.12
CA GLY A 122 -28.50 -1.03 5.50
C GLY A 122 -28.49 0.04 6.59
N THR A 123 -29.34 1.06 6.42
CA THR A 123 -29.52 2.24 7.29
C THR A 123 -28.26 3.10 7.47
N ALA A 124 -28.32 4.34 6.96
CA ALA A 124 -27.41 5.47 7.17
C ALA A 124 -25.98 5.12 7.62
N ALA A 125 -24.98 5.40 6.77
CA ALA A 125 -23.61 5.54 7.24
C ALA A 125 -23.65 6.32 8.58
N PRO A 126 -23.01 5.84 9.65
CA PRO A 126 -23.18 6.43 10.98
C PRO A 126 -23.00 7.94 10.87
N GLU A 127 -23.77 8.75 11.60
CA GLU A 127 -23.76 10.23 11.45
C GLU A 127 -22.35 10.85 11.55
N SER A 128 -21.41 10.11 12.15
CA SER A 128 -19.98 10.43 12.25
C SER A 128 -19.13 10.11 11.01
N ALA A 129 -19.61 9.33 10.04
CA ALA A 129 -18.86 8.93 8.83
C ALA A 129 -18.45 10.13 7.95
N PRO A 130 -19.32 11.13 7.70
CA PRO A 130 -18.92 12.33 6.95
C PRO A 130 -17.88 13.16 7.71
N HIS A 131 -18.02 13.27 9.03
CA HIS A 131 -17.08 14.03 9.86
C HIS A 131 -15.72 13.34 9.99
N ALA A 132 -15.71 12.01 10.19
CA ALA A 132 -14.50 11.21 10.22
C ALA A 132 -13.75 11.32 8.88
N LEU A 133 -14.44 11.16 7.75
CA LEU A 133 -13.84 11.29 6.43
C LEU A 133 -13.20 12.67 6.23
N ALA A 134 -13.89 13.74 6.65
CA ALA A 134 -13.41 15.13 6.55
C ALA A 134 -12.23 15.46 7.48
N THR A 135 -12.06 14.73 8.60
CA THR A 135 -11.07 15.06 9.63
C THR A 135 -9.88 14.10 9.69
N ASN A 136 -10.00 12.90 9.12
CA ASN A 136 -9.00 11.85 9.23
C ASN A 136 -7.62 12.30 8.72
N ARG A 137 -7.55 12.88 7.52
CA ARG A 137 -6.28 13.34 6.94
C ARG A 137 -5.63 14.43 7.79
N ALA A 138 -6.41 15.46 8.14
CA ALA A 138 -5.92 16.56 8.97
C ALA A 138 -5.45 16.07 10.35
N THR A 139 -6.08 15.02 10.88
CA THR A 139 -5.64 14.38 12.13
C THR A 139 -4.36 13.58 11.92
N LEU A 140 -4.26 12.77 10.85
CA LEU A 140 -3.02 12.08 10.53
C LEU A 140 -1.86 13.06 10.36
N ALA A 141 -2.04 14.17 9.65
CA ALA A 141 -0.98 15.16 9.46
C ALA A 141 -0.44 15.76 10.78
N ARG A 142 -1.24 15.72 11.86
CA ARG A 142 -0.83 16.19 13.20
C ARG A 142 -0.11 15.13 14.03
N PHE A 143 -0.39 13.85 13.80
CA PHE A 143 0.07 12.74 14.66
C PHE A 143 1.02 11.77 13.96
N ALA A 144 0.97 11.68 12.63
CA ALA A 144 1.85 10.87 11.83
C ALA A 144 3.20 11.56 11.73
N HIS A 145 4.25 10.91 12.22
CA HIS A 145 5.64 11.32 12.01
C HIS A 145 6.14 10.84 10.63
N ALA A 146 5.35 11.07 9.58
CA ALA A 146 5.63 10.66 8.21
C ALA A 146 5.04 11.67 7.21
N PRO A 147 5.60 11.79 5.98
CA PRO A 147 5.07 12.70 4.97
C PRO A 147 3.61 12.41 4.60
N ASP A 148 2.76 13.46 4.61
CA ASP A 148 1.41 13.44 4.04
C ASP A 148 1.52 13.65 2.53
N LEU A 149 1.27 12.61 1.75
CA LEU A 149 1.44 12.65 0.30
C LEU A 149 0.18 13.02 -0.46
N GLY A 150 -0.94 13.30 0.22
CA GLY A 150 -2.20 13.61 -0.45
C GLY A 150 -3.36 12.69 -0.08
N ALA A 151 -4.47 12.92 -0.77
CA ALA A 151 -5.65 12.07 -0.66
C ALA A 151 -6.22 11.76 -2.04
N LEU A 152 -6.46 10.48 -2.32
CA LEU A 152 -7.19 10.04 -3.50
C LEU A 152 -8.70 10.07 -3.22
N PRO A 153 -9.52 10.69 -4.08
CA PRO A 153 -10.96 10.64 -3.92
C PRO A 153 -11.51 9.26 -4.27
N ALA A 154 -12.74 8.99 -3.82
CA ALA A 154 -13.40 7.73 -4.12
C ALA A 154 -13.61 7.56 -5.62
N VAL A 155 -13.01 6.51 -6.19
CA VAL A 155 -13.16 6.16 -7.60
C VAL A 155 -14.35 5.19 -7.77
N PRO A 156 -15.33 5.50 -8.62
CA PRO A 156 -16.40 4.57 -8.94
C PRO A 156 -15.86 3.27 -9.55
N ALA A 157 -16.48 2.13 -9.23
CA ALA A 157 -16.02 0.82 -9.70
C ALA A 157 -15.83 0.72 -11.23
N HIS A 158 -16.66 1.41 -12.01
CA HIS A 158 -16.58 1.42 -13.48
C HIS A 158 -15.38 2.22 -14.03
N ALA A 159 -14.78 3.09 -13.23
CA ALA A 159 -13.63 3.92 -13.60
C ALA A 159 -12.30 3.31 -13.10
N CYS A 160 -12.34 2.27 -12.26
CA CYS A 160 -11.14 1.64 -11.71
C CYS A 160 -10.31 0.85 -12.74
N SER A 161 -10.84 0.59 -13.94
CA SER A 161 -10.10 -0.07 -15.03
C SER A 161 -9.44 0.91 -16.00
N ASP A 162 -9.73 2.21 -15.90
CA ASP A 162 -9.11 3.24 -16.74
C ASP A 162 -7.83 3.76 -16.07
N LEU A 163 -6.70 3.14 -16.40
CA LEU A 163 -5.38 3.51 -15.87
C LEU A 163 -5.00 4.95 -16.22
N GLY A 164 -5.40 5.47 -17.39
CA GLY A 164 -5.12 6.86 -17.77
C GLY A 164 -5.87 7.85 -16.88
N HIS A 165 -7.12 7.54 -16.57
CA HIS A 165 -7.90 8.30 -15.61
C HIS A 165 -7.30 8.24 -14.20
N LEU A 166 -6.93 7.04 -13.72
CA LEU A 166 -6.34 6.84 -12.40
C LEU A 166 -4.99 7.56 -12.25
N ALA A 167 -4.11 7.49 -13.25
CA ALA A 167 -2.83 8.20 -13.25
C ALA A 167 -3.05 9.71 -13.19
N SER A 168 -3.94 10.24 -14.05
CA SER A 168 -4.30 11.66 -14.05
C SER A 168 -4.90 12.10 -12.70
N LEU A 169 -5.66 11.22 -12.05
CA LEU A 169 -6.22 11.48 -10.73
C LEU A 169 -5.13 11.55 -9.67
N ALA A 170 -4.20 10.60 -9.68
CA ALA A 170 -3.07 10.56 -8.76
C ALA A 170 -2.19 11.82 -8.89
N GLU A 171 -1.84 12.22 -10.11
CA GLU A 171 -1.03 13.43 -10.38
C GLU A 171 -1.66 14.72 -9.82
N ARG A 172 -3.00 14.84 -9.86
CA ARG A 172 -3.69 16.03 -9.32
C ARG A 172 -3.92 15.97 -7.81
N SER A 173 -3.92 14.78 -7.24
CA SER A 173 -4.36 14.53 -5.86
C SER A 173 -3.20 14.29 -4.89
N LEU A 174 -2.06 13.85 -5.43
CA LEU A 174 -0.88 13.46 -4.66
C LEU A 174 0.29 14.42 -4.90
N CYS A 175 1.11 14.61 -3.88
CA CYS A 175 2.35 15.36 -3.99
C CYS A 175 3.45 14.48 -4.59
N VAL A 176 3.40 14.26 -5.91
CA VAL A 176 4.35 13.39 -6.63
C VAL A 176 5.80 13.83 -6.42
N THR A 177 6.07 15.14 -6.35
CA THR A 177 7.42 15.66 -6.09
C THR A 177 7.96 15.24 -4.72
N ASP A 178 7.11 15.08 -3.71
CA ASP A 178 7.53 14.59 -2.40
C ASP A 178 7.81 13.09 -2.42
N VAL A 179 7.06 12.32 -3.23
CA VAL A 179 7.34 10.89 -3.48
C VAL A 179 8.70 10.73 -4.17
N GLU A 180 8.97 11.48 -5.24
CA GLU A 180 10.25 11.45 -5.96
C GLU A 180 11.42 11.85 -5.05
N ARG A 181 11.24 12.89 -4.22
CA ARG A 181 12.26 13.32 -3.27
C ARG A 181 12.52 12.26 -2.21
N ALA A 182 11.47 11.61 -1.70
CA ALA A 182 11.59 10.53 -0.72
C ALA A 182 12.31 9.31 -1.33
N LEU A 183 11.98 8.92 -2.56
CA LEU A 183 12.65 7.84 -3.29
C LEU A 183 14.14 8.15 -3.53
N ALA A 184 14.47 9.34 -4.04
CA ALA A 184 15.86 9.76 -4.25
C ALA A 184 16.65 9.88 -2.94
N GLY A 185 15.98 10.16 -1.83
CA GLY A 185 16.56 10.13 -0.49
C GLY A 185 16.88 8.72 -0.01
N ALA A 186 15.99 7.76 -0.27
CA ALA A 186 16.16 6.36 0.07
C ALA A 186 17.33 5.70 -0.70
N GLU A 187 17.48 6.03 -2.00
CA GLU A 187 18.60 5.53 -2.83
C GLU A 187 19.98 5.97 -2.31
N ARG A 188 20.08 7.15 -1.69
CA ARG A 188 21.34 7.67 -1.13
C ARG A 188 21.72 7.07 0.22
N ALA A 189 20.79 6.41 0.89
CA ALA A 189 20.99 5.77 2.19
C ALA A 189 21.23 4.25 2.10
N ALA A 190 21.12 3.67 0.90
CA ALA A 190 21.24 2.23 0.61
C ALA A 190 22.62 1.86 0.02
#